data_AF-A0A2D8LIC3-F1
#
_entry.id   AF-A0A2D8LIC3-F1
#
_cell.length_a   1.000
_cell.length_b   1.000
_cell.length_c   1.000
_cell.angle_alpha   90.00
_cell.angle_beta   90.00
_cell.angle_gamma   90.00
#
_symmetry.space_group_name_H-M   'P 1'
#
loop_
_entity.id
_entity.type
_entity.pdbx_description
1 polymer ?
#
loop_
_entity_poly.entity_id
_entity_poly.type
_entity_poly.pdbx_seq_one_letter_code
_entity_poly.pdbx_strand_id
1 'polypeptide(L)'
;MTQESASGNMRQDTIAYYFAETKTAIIIRAKGNQPDLRLVFVPADSTITGLFEMNEKKGGYILPMNDKYWPGMQYALRDFGTGPRMNLNDTESKETINGILCHEMKCESEKYDVSLYIAPEIELSLVQVLAYQSVGAGEDTEAVDMLNACGVQGFAMRSIVSDKKRDATITLAIQNMSSEVPERIFSTEGYSISDMRKNN
;
A
#
# COMPACT_ATOMS: atom_id res chain seq x y z
N MET A 1 10.27 -9.83 -0.31
CA MET A 1 9.93 -9.94 1.12
C MET A 1 10.74 -11.07 1.72
N THR A 2 11.55 -10.74 2.72
CA THR A 2 12.31 -11.71 3.51
C THR A 2 12.03 -11.35 4.96
N GLN A 3 11.05 -12.02 5.57
CA GLN A 3 10.80 -11.88 7.01
C GLN A 3 11.48 -13.07 7.68
N GLU A 4 12.67 -12.87 8.25
CA GLU A 4 13.29 -13.89 9.09
C GLU A 4 12.63 -13.88 10.46
N SER A 5 11.58 -14.71 10.61
CA SER A 5 11.21 -15.19 11.93
C SER A 5 12.26 -16.19 12.41
N ALA A 6 12.45 -16.31 13.73
CA ALA A 6 13.39 -17.25 14.39
C ALA A 6 13.16 -18.76 14.07
N SER A 7 12.31 -19.07 13.09
CA SER A 7 12.06 -20.39 12.53
C SER A 7 12.66 -20.61 11.12
N GLY A 8 13.34 -19.62 10.53
CA GLY A 8 13.87 -19.71 9.16
C GLY A 8 12.80 -19.67 8.06
N ASN A 9 11.53 -19.49 8.41
CA ASN A 9 10.44 -19.35 7.44
C ASN A 9 10.35 -17.92 6.93
N MET A 10 10.83 -17.75 5.69
CA MET A 10 10.78 -16.51 4.92
C MET A 10 9.45 -16.39 4.17
N ARG A 11 8.50 -15.61 4.72
CA ARG A 11 7.28 -15.26 3.98
C ARG A 11 7.61 -14.17 2.95
N GLN A 12 7.33 -14.46 1.67
CA GLN A 12 7.54 -13.54 0.56
C GLN A 12 6.24 -13.37 -0.24
N ASP A 13 5.31 -12.60 0.28
CA ASP A 13 4.21 -12.11 -0.57
C ASP A 13 4.76 -10.97 -1.45
N THR A 14 4.15 -10.72 -2.61
CA THR A 14 4.52 -9.58 -3.46
C THR A 14 3.27 -8.80 -3.76
N ILE A 15 3.31 -7.50 -3.50
CA ILE A 15 2.22 -6.58 -3.83
C ILE A 15 2.74 -5.64 -4.90
N ALA A 16 2.00 -5.54 -6.00
CA ALA A 16 2.25 -4.59 -7.06
C ALA A 16 1.17 -3.50 -7.04
N TYR A 17 1.59 -2.25 -7.18
CA TYR A 17 0.71 -1.08 -7.20
C TYR A 17 0.76 -0.44 -8.58
N TYR A 18 -0.39 0.01 -9.07
CA TYR A 18 -0.54 0.65 -10.37
C TYR A 18 -1.39 1.90 -10.17
N PHE A 19 -0.78 3.07 -10.33
CA PHE A 19 -1.43 4.37 -10.16
C PHE A 19 -1.61 5.00 -11.54
N ALA A 20 -2.85 5.07 -12.04
CA ALA A 20 -3.22 5.84 -13.22
C ALA A 20 -4.06 7.07 -12.81
N GLU A 21 -4.25 8.02 -13.73
CA GLU A 21 -4.90 9.31 -13.42
C GLU A 21 -6.27 9.17 -12.74
N THR A 22 -7.09 8.21 -13.18
CA THR A 22 -8.47 8.05 -12.69
C THR A 22 -8.71 6.74 -11.94
N LYS A 23 -7.72 5.84 -11.90
CA LYS A 23 -7.87 4.48 -11.39
C LYS A 23 -6.59 4.02 -10.71
N THR A 24 -6.74 3.30 -9.62
CA THR A 24 -5.63 2.61 -8.94
C THR A 24 -5.91 1.11 -8.95
N ALA A 25 -4.87 0.29 -9.06
CA ALA A 25 -4.98 -1.13 -8.84
C ALA A 25 -3.88 -1.65 -7.93
N ILE A 26 -4.23 -2.63 -7.09
CA ILE A 26 -3.24 -3.45 -6.40
C ILE A 26 -3.40 -4.90 -6.82
N ILE A 27 -2.28 -5.60 -6.97
CA ILE A 27 -2.24 -7.04 -7.20
C ILE A 27 -1.46 -7.67 -6.07
N ILE A 28 -2.17 -8.46 -5.26
CA ILE A 28 -1.62 -9.21 -4.14
C ILE A 28 -1.40 -10.64 -4.62
N ARG A 29 -0.12 -11.03 -4.70
CA ARG A 29 0.27 -12.41 -4.97
C ARG A 29 0.54 -13.12 -3.66
N ALA A 30 -0.40 -13.94 -3.24
CA ALA A 30 -0.27 -14.75 -2.04
C ALA A 30 0.52 -16.04 -2.34
N LYS A 31 1.39 -16.49 -1.44
CA LYS A 31 1.98 -17.83 -1.55
C LYS A 31 0.98 -18.93 -1.15
N GLY A 32 1.06 -20.10 -1.77
CA GLY A 32 0.29 -21.31 -1.41
C GLY A 32 -0.93 -21.54 -2.32
N ASN A 33 -2.03 -22.06 -1.75
CA ASN A 33 -3.29 -22.35 -2.48
C ASN A 33 -4.28 -21.16 -2.47
N GLN A 34 -3.83 -19.95 -2.13
CA GLN A 34 -4.69 -18.77 -2.18
C GLN A 34 -4.66 -18.15 -3.59
N PRO A 35 -5.80 -17.73 -4.14
CA PRO A 35 -5.83 -17.08 -5.44
C PRO A 35 -5.18 -15.70 -5.37
N ASP A 36 -4.53 -15.29 -6.46
CA ASP A 36 -4.10 -13.91 -6.64
C ASP A 36 -5.33 -12.99 -6.57
N LEU A 37 -5.22 -11.93 -5.77
CA LEU A 37 -6.26 -10.94 -5.63
C LEU A 37 -5.84 -9.65 -6.31
N ARG A 38 -6.66 -9.19 -7.24
CA ARG A 38 -6.53 -7.88 -7.86
C ARG A 38 -7.67 -6.99 -7.41
N LEU A 39 -7.36 -5.85 -6.80
CA LEU A 39 -8.34 -4.84 -6.47
C LEU A 39 -8.18 -3.64 -7.41
N VAL A 40 -9.27 -3.19 -8.00
CA VAL A 40 -9.33 -2.01 -8.87
C VAL A 40 -10.21 -0.95 -8.21
N PHE A 41 -9.63 0.21 -7.96
CA PHE A 41 -10.26 1.34 -7.29
C PHE A 41 -10.60 2.40 -8.34
N VAL A 42 -11.88 2.75 -8.41
CA VAL A 42 -12.39 3.80 -9.29
C VAL A 42 -13.13 4.85 -8.44
N PRO A 43 -12.45 5.90 -7.98
CA PRO A 43 -13.04 6.91 -7.09
C PRO A 43 -14.26 7.61 -7.70
N ALA A 44 -14.21 7.91 -9.01
CA ALA A 44 -15.32 8.54 -9.73
C ALA A 44 -16.63 7.74 -9.63
N ASP A 45 -16.53 6.41 -9.58
CA ASP A 45 -17.67 5.50 -9.48
C ASP A 45 -17.95 5.05 -8.04
N SER A 46 -17.10 5.44 -7.08
CA SER A 46 -17.12 4.99 -5.69
C SER A 46 -17.11 3.47 -5.54
N THR A 47 -16.33 2.78 -6.40
CA THR A 47 -16.28 1.31 -6.43
C THR A 47 -14.89 0.73 -6.24
N ILE A 48 -14.83 -0.36 -5.48
CA ILE A 48 -13.68 -1.27 -5.41
C ILE A 48 -14.07 -2.58 -6.07
N THR A 49 -13.42 -2.94 -7.17
CA THR A 49 -13.66 -4.22 -7.86
C THR A 49 -12.58 -5.21 -7.48
N GLY A 50 -12.95 -6.26 -6.75
CA GLY A 50 -12.08 -7.40 -6.47
C GLY A 50 -12.20 -8.46 -7.54
N LEU A 51 -11.06 -8.91 -8.07
CA LEU A 51 -10.96 -9.88 -9.16
C LEU A 51 -9.97 -10.96 -8.73
N PHE A 52 -10.38 -12.22 -8.89
CA PHE A 52 -9.56 -13.37 -8.52
C PHE A 52 -9.77 -14.51 -9.53
N GLU A 53 -8.79 -15.40 -9.60
CA GLU A 53 -8.86 -16.61 -10.40
C GLU A 53 -8.64 -17.83 -9.50
N MET A 54 -9.60 -18.74 -9.48
CA MET A 54 -9.55 -19.95 -8.65
C MET A 54 -10.01 -21.14 -9.48
N ASN A 55 -9.16 -22.17 -9.59
CA ASN A 55 -9.43 -23.37 -10.40
C ASN A 55 -9.84 -23.00 -11.84
N GLU A 56 -9.06 -22.12 -12.49
CA GLU A 56 -9.29 -21.61 -13.86
C GLU A 56 -10.59 -20.80 -14.04
N LYS A 57 -11.33 -20.53 -12.95
CA LYS A 57 -12.53 -19.71 -12.98
C LYS A 57 -12.22 -18.28 -12.56
N LYS A 58 -12.57 -17.33 -13.41
CA LYS A 58 -12.48 -15.89 -13.17
C LYS A 58 -13.72 -15.38 -12.44
N GLY A 59 -13.53 -15.00 -11.18
CA GLY A 59 -14.58 -14.48 -10.31
C GLY A 59 -14.25 -13.09 -9.79
N GLY A 60 -15.27 -12.38 -9.33
CA GLY A 60 -15.07 -11.07 -8.73
C GLY A 60 -16.27 -10.54 -7.99
N TYR A 61 -16.04 -9.43 -7.31
CA TYR A 61 -17.07 -8.70 -6.57
C TYR A 61 -16.85 -7.19 -6.67
N ILE A 62 -17.91 -6.42 -6.49
CA ILE A 62 -17.87 -4.96 -6.36
C ILE A 62 -18.26 -4.59 -4.93
N LEU A 63 -17.37 -3.88 -4.24
CA LEU A 63 -17.64 -3.24 -2.95
C LEU A 63 -17.87 -1.73 -3.15
N PRO A 64 -18.71 -1.10 -2.32
CA PRO A 64 -18.73 0.35 -2.24
C PRO A 64 -17.45 0.86 -1.57
N MET A 65 -16.99 2.04 -1.98
CA MET A 65 -15.94 2.78 -1.26
C MET A 65 -16.55 3.47 -0.04
N ASN A 66 -16.32 2.90 1.15
CA ASN A 66 -16.70 3.50 2.43
C ASN A 66 -15.86 2.91 3.56
N ASP A 67 -15.95 3.51 4.75
CA ASP A 67 -15.14 3.13 5.91
C ASP A 67 -15.37 1.68 6.38
N LYS A 68 -16.53 1.08 6.07
CA LYS A 68 -16.82 -0.33 6.40
C LYS A 68 -15.98 -1.30 5.58
N TYR A 69 -15.76 -1.01 4.30
CA TYR A 69 -15.04 -1.91 3.37
C TYR A 69 -13.61 -1.42 3.07
N TRP A 70 -13.31 -0.17 3.34
CA TRP A 70 -12.00 0.44 3.12
C TRP A 70 -11.71 1.54 4.15
N PRO A 71 -11.43 1.19 5.42
CA PRO A 71 -11.14 2.15 6.48
C PRO A 71 -9.99 3.14 6.17
N GLY A 72 -9.02 2.73 5.36
CA GLY A 72 -7.91 3.59 4.91
C GLY A 72 -8.27 4.57 3.78
N MET A 73 -9.50 4.58 3.26
CA MET A 73 -9.92 5.40 2.12
C MET A 73 -9.53 6.88 2.26
N GLN A 74 -9.74 7.46 3.45
CA GLN A 74 -9.42 8.87 3.72
C GLN A 74 -7.93 9.22 3.59
N TYR A 75 -7.05 8.23 3.74
CA TYR A 75 -5.60 8.40 3.57
C TYR A 75 -5.21 8.23 2.10
N ALA A 76 -5.80 7.23 1.43
CA ALA A 76 -5.51 6.91 0.04
C ALA A 76 -5.96 8.00 -0.95
N LEU A 77 -7.12 8.62 -0.72
CA LEU A 77 -7.72 9.61 -1.61
C LEU A 77 -7.32 11.06 -1.29
N ARG A 78 -6.42 11.24 -0.32
CA ARG A 78 -5.98 12.56 0.10
C ARG A 78 -5.05 13.18 -0.94
N ASP A 79 -5.11 14.50 -1.12
CA ASP A 79 -4.16 15.24 -1.98
C ASP A 79 -2.72 15.11 -1.46
N PHE A 80 -1.76 14.98 -2.36
CA PHE A 80 -0.34 14.96 -2.01
C PHE A 80 0.06 16.23 -1.24
N GLY A 81 0.93 16.07 -0.24
CA GLY A 81 1.37 17.18 0.62
C GLY A 81 0.33 17.66 1.63
N THR A 82 -0.88 17.09 1.65
CA THR A 82 -1.85 17.38 2.70
C THR A 82 -1.71 16.33 3.82
N GLY A 83 -1.20 16.76 4.97
CA GLY A 83 -0.94 15.88 6.10
C GLY A 83 -0.45 16.68 7.30
N PRO A 84 -0.29 16.05 8.48
CA PRO A 84 0.30 16.72 9.62
C PRO A 84 1.67 17.27 9.20
N ARG A 85 1.86 18.59 9.34
CA ARG A 85 3.15 19.26 9.10
C ARG A 85 4.12 19.03 10.26
N MET A 86 4.05 17.86 10.90
CA MET A 86 5.06 17.52 11.90
C MET A 86 6.37 17.36 11.14
N ASN A 87 7.39 18.08 11.60
CA ASN A 87 8.71 18.03 11.01
C ASN A 87 9.27 16.63 11.27
N LEU A 88 9.17 15.74 10.29
CA LEU A 88 10.07 14.60 10.22
C LEU A 88 11.49 15.13 10.40
N ASN A 89 12.28 14.44 11.23
CA ASN A 89 13.67 14.82 11.41
C ASN A 89 14.43 14.45 10.13
N ASP A 90 14.56 15.43 9.24
CA ASP A 90 15.44 15.33 8.08
C ASP A 90 16.88 15.19 8.57
N THR A 91 17.60 14.27 7.95
CA THR A 91 18.99 13.98 8.29
C THR A 91 19.89 14.41 7.14
N GLU A 92 21.19 14.54 7.39
CA GLU A 92 22.14 14.80 6.30
C GLU A 92 22.38 13.56 5.41
N SER A 93 21.79 12.41 5.79
CA SER A 93 21.95 11.13 5.11
C SER A 93 21.12 11.09 3.82
N LYS A 94 21.79 10.71 2.74
CA LYS A 94 21.21 10.62 1.40
C LYS A 94 21.64 9.33 0.74
N GLU A 95 20.75 8.75 -0.06
CA GLU A 95 21.03 7.52 -0.79
C GLU A 95 20.35 7.56 -2.15
N THR A 96 20.99 7.00 -3.18
CA THR A 96 20.35 6.82 -4.48
C THR A 96 19.74 5.42 -4.55
N ILE A 97 18.41 5.34 -4.66
CA ILE A 97 17.67 4.08 -4.74
C ILE A 97 16.95 4.05 -6.09
N ASN A 98 17.21 3.02 -6.91
CA ASN A 98 16.68 2.89 -8.28
C ASN A 98 16.90 4.14 -9.16
N GLY A 99 18.04 4.82 -8.99
CA GLY A 99 18.38 6.04 -9.74
C GLY A 99 17.80 7.34 -9.16
N ILE A 100 17.01 7.27 -8.09
CA ILE A 100 16.35 8.41 -7.46
C ILE A 100 17.10 8.81 -6.19
N LEU A 101 17.46 10.09 -6.09
CA LEU A 101 18.09 10.63 -4.88
C LEU A 101 17.05 10.74 -3.75
N CYS A 102 17.28 9.98 -2.69
CA CYS A 102 16.42 9.94 -1.51
C CYS A 102 17.11 10.60 -0.31
N HIS A 103 16.29 11.20 0.55
CA HIS A 103 16.71 11.79 1.82
C HIS A 103 16.20 10.91 2.97
N GLU A 104 17.08 10.59 3.91
CA GLU A 104 16.65 9.84 5.09
C GLU A 104 15.96 10.78 6.08
N MET A 105 14.73 10.42 6.44
CA MET A 105 13.91 11.07 7.44
C MET A 105 13.59 10.08 8.56
N LYS A 106 13.61 10.56 9.81
CA LYS A 106 13.32 9.73 10.99
C LYS A 106 12.10 10.19 11.75
N CYS A 107 11.35 9.21 12.24
CA CYS A 107 10.29 9.40 13.23
C CYS A 107 10.52 8.44 14.39
N GLU A 108 10.31 8.93 15.60
CA GLU A 108 10.36 8.14 16.82
C GLU A 108 9.03 8.28 17.57
N SER A 109 8.53 7.17 18.09
CA SER A 109 7.40 7.10 19.01
C SER A 109 7.71 6.15 20.16
N GLU A 110 6.80 6.06 21.14
CA GLU A 110 6.93 5.08 22.23
C GLU A 110 6.98 3.63 21.73
N LYS A 111 6.33 3.33 20.60
CA LYS A 111 6.21 1.97 20.06
C LYS A 111 7.21 1.66 18.95
N TYR A 112 7.57 2.66 18.14
CA TYR A 112 8.29 2.44 16.89
C TYR A 112 9.42 3.45 16.69
N ASP A 113 10.52 2.98 16.11
CA ASP A 113 11.52 3.81 15.43
C ASP A 113 11.39 3.59 13.92
N VAL A 114 11.30 4.68 13.17
CA VAL A 114 11.07 4.63 11.72
C VAL A 114 12.15 5.44 11.01
N SER A 115 12.84 4.82 10.05
CA SER A 115 13.72 5.48 9.08
C SER A 115 13.13 5.32 7.68
N LEU A 116 13.01 6.44 6.97
CA LEU A 116 12.36 6.54 5.66
C LEU A 116 13.29 7.22 4.67
N TYR A 117 13.55 6.57 3.54
CA TYR A 117 14.31 7.16 2.44
C TYR A 117 13.32 7.76 1.45
N ILE A 118 13.06 9.06 1.59
CA ILE A 118 12.01 9.77 0.86
C ILE A 118 12.54 10.26 -0.49
N ALA A 119 11.82 9.93 -1.55
CA ALA A 119 12.02 10.44 -2.91
C ALA A 119 11.18 11.72 -3.11
N PRO A 120 11.81 12.91 -3.17
CA PRO A 120 11.08 14.18 -3.24
C PRO A 120 10.41 14.43 -4.61
N GLU A 121 10.84 13.73 -5.66
CA GLU A 121 10.31 13.91 -7.03
C GLU A 121 9.03 13.11 -7.32
N ILE A 122 8.60 12.24 -6.41
CA ILE A 122 7.40 11.42 -6.58
C ILE A 122 6.28 12.03 -5.74
N GLU A 123 5.23 12.54 -6.40
CA GLU A 123 4.04 13.14 -5.78
C GLU A 123 3.06 12.08 -5.25
N LEU A 124 3.57 11.18 -4.41
CA LEU A 124 2.81 10.14 -3.74
C LEU A 124 3.40 9.94 -2.35
N SER A 125 2.60 9.66 -1.34
CA SER A 125 3.08 9.35 0.01
C SER A 125 3.05 7.86 0.30
N LEU A 126 3.97 7.39 1.15
CA LEU A 126 3.89 6.00 1.66
C LEU A 126 2.55 5.73 2.38
N VAL A 127 2.01 6.74 3.07
CA VAL A 127 0.71 6.68 3.74
C VAL A 127 -0.40 6.34 2.73
N GLN A 128 -0.45 7.06 1.59
CA GLN A 128 -1.41 6.78 0.51
C GLN A 128 -1.23 5.36 -0.04
N VAL A 129 0.00 4.93 -0.28
CA VAL A 129 0.30 3.60 -0.84
C VAL A 129 -0.20 2.48 0.07
N LEU A 130 0.12 2.55 1.36
CA LEU A 130 -0.25 1.50 2.31
C LEU A 130 -1.74 1.49 2.61
N ALA A 131 -2.42 2.63 2.54
CA ALA A 131 -3.85 2.73 2.72
C ALA A 131 -4.67 1.89 1.71
N TYR A 132 -4.15 1.62 0.50
CA TYR A 132 -4.81 0.72 -0.45
C TYR A 132 -4.86 -0.75 0.01
N GLN A 133 -4.07 -1.14 1.01
CA GLN A 133 -4.08 -2.51 1.54
C GLN A 133 -5.17 -2.76 2.58
N SER A 134 -5.77 -1.71 3.17
CA SER A 134 -6.77 -1.86 4.23
C SER A 134 -8.18 -2.14 3.67
N VAL A 135 -8.30 -2.94 2.60
CA VAL A 135 -9.60 -3.28 2.00
C VAL A 135 -10.10 -4.59 2.57
N GLY A 136 -11.27 -4.55 3.19
CA GLY A 136 -11.90 -5.68 3.85
C GLY A 136 -12.63 -5.24 5.11
N ALA A 137 -13.75 -5.90 5.41
CA ALA A 137 -14.45 -5.64 6.67
C ALA A 137 -13.62 -6.19 7.83
N GLY A 138 -13.20 -5.31 8.75
CA GLY A 138 -12.38 -5.68 9.91
C GLY A 138 -10.87 -5.50 9.71
N GLU A 139 -10.43 -5.03 8.55
CA GLU A 139 -9.05 -4.57 8.37
C GLU A 139 -8.77 -3.34 9.24
N ASP A 140 -7.55 -3.24 9.77
CA ASP A 140 -7.12 -2.09 10.56
C ASP A 140 -6.30 -1.08 9.73
N THR A 141 -6.04 0.07 10.35
CA THR A 141 -5.22 1.14 9.78
C THR A 141 -4.05 1.49 10.69
N GLU A 142 -3.67 0.64 11.65
CA GLU A 142 -2.71 1.00 12.72
C GLU A 142 -1.37 1.47 12.14
N ALA A 143 -0.86 0.75 11.12
CA ALA A 143 0.38 1.12 10.45
C ALA A 143 0.28 2.44 9.66
N VAL A 144 -0.88 2.69 9.02
CA VAL A 144 -1.14 3.91 8.25
C VAL A 144 -1.29 5.11 9.19
N ASP A 145 -2.04 4.95 10.27
CA ASP A 145 -2.24 5.96 11.31
C ASP A 145 -0.91 6.36 11.93
N MET A 146 -0.05 5.38 12.24
CA MET A 146 1.27 5.63 12.81
C MET A 146 2.16 6.43 11.86
N LEU A 147 2.23 6.08 10.58
CA LEU A 147 3.00 6.82 9.59
C LEU A 147 2.42 8.22 9.33
N ASN A 148 1.10 8.36 9.29
CA ASN A 148 0.44 9.65 9.16
C ASN A 148 0.72 10.53 10.39
N ALA A 149 0.65 9.96 11.60
CA ALA A 149 0.99 10.66 12.83
C ALA A 149 2.47 11.08 12.85
N CYS A 150 3.37 10.26 12.30
CA CYS A 150 4.78 10.62 12.08
C CYS A 150 5.01 11.79 11.10
N GLY A 151 3.97 12.27 10.40
CA GLY A 151 4.10 13.35 9.42
C GLY A 151 4.67 12.90 8.07
N VAL A 152 4.53 11.60 7.73
CA VAL A 152 5.03 11.06 6.46
C VAL A 152 4.20 11.57 5.29
N GLN A 153 4.81 12.43 4.47
CA GLN A 153 4.14 13.06 3.32
C GLN A 153 4.76 12.66 1.97
N GLY A 154 6.00 12.18 1.94
CA GLY A 154 6.68 11.79 0.70
C GLY A 154 6.67 10.28 0.42
N PHE A 155 7.09 9.92 -0.80
CA PHE A 155 7.19 8.53 -1.21
C PHE A 155 8.45 7.92 -0.62
N ALA A 156 8.32 6.89 0.22
CA ALA A 156 9.48 6.19 0.75
C ALA A 156 9.91 5.08 -0.19
N MET A 157 11.08 5.23 -0.81
CA MET A 157 11.72 4.17 -1.62
C MET A 157 12.19 3.00 -0.76
N ARG A 158 12.51 3.29 0.50
CA ARG A 158 12.80 2.29 1.53
C ARG A 158 12.32 2.79 2.89
N SER A 159 11.80 1.88 3.69
CA SER A 159 11.37 2.15 5.07
C SER A 159 11.89 1.05 5.98
N ILE A 160 12.40 1.45 7.13
CA ILE A 160 12.85 0.55 8.19
C ILE A 160 12.03 0.92 9.42
N VAL A 161 11.19 0.00 9.89
CA VAL A 161 10.31 0.17 11.05
C VAL A 161 10.74 -0.83 12.11
N SER A 162 11.26 -0.33 13.22
CA SER A 162 11.63 -1.15 14.38
C SER A 162 10.51 -1.07 15.42
N ASP A 163 9.89 -2.21 15.73
CA ASP A 163 8.92 -2.36 16.82
C ASP A 163 9.66 -2.60 18.14
N LYS A 164 9.65 -1.59 19.03
CA LYS A 164 10.35 -1.61 20.32
C LYS A 164 9.80 -2.68 21.27
N LYS A 165 8.52 -3.07 21.12
CA LYS A 165 7.85 -4.03 22.00
C LYS A 165 8.06 -5.46 21.54
N ARG A 166 8.05 -5.69 20.23
CA ARG A 166 8.20 -7.03 19.63
C ARG A 166 9.65 -7.40 19.31
N ASP A 167 10.58 -6.46 19.47
CA ASP A 167 11.99 -6.60 19.08
C ASP A 167 12.12 -7.10 17.62
N ALA A 168 11.35 -6.45 16.73
CA ALA A 168 11.22 -6.86 15.34
C ALA A 168 11.51 -5.67 14.43
N THR A 169 12.28 -5.91 13.36
CA THR A 169 12.54 -4.91 12.32
C THR A 169 11.85 -5.31 11.03
N ILE A 170 11.05 -4.38 10.50
CA ILE A 170 10.34 -4.53 9.23
C ILE A 170 11.03 -3.62 8.22
N THR A 171 11.51 -4.19 7.12
CA THR A 171 12.04 -3.41 5.99
C THR A 171 11.09 -3.50 4.81
N LEU A 172 10.62 -2.35 4.34
CA LEU A 172 9.88 -2.18 3.09
C LEU A 172 10.82 -1.55 2.06
N ALA A 173 10.89 -2.11 0.86
CA ALA A 173 11.75 -1.59 -0.20
C ALA A 173 11.08 -1.73 -1.55
N ILE A 174 11.14 -0.66 -2.36
CA ILE A 174 10.61 -0.64 -3.72
C ILE A 174 11.62 -1.33 -4.64
N GLN A 175 11.22 -2.45 -5.23
CA GLN A 175 12.11 -3.24 -6.10
C GLN A 175 12.03 -2.86 -7.58
N ASN A 176 10.84 -2.55 -8.07
CA ASN A 176 10.59 -2.25 -9.47
C ASN A 176 9.70 -1.02 -9.58
N MET A 177 10.08 -0.10 -10.45
CA MET A 177 9.29 1.07 -10.80
C MET A 177 9.21 1.18 -12.33
N SER A 178 8.06 1.64 -12.80
CA SER A 178 7.80 1.91 -14.20
C SER A 178 6.88 3.12 -14.29
N SER A 179 7.09 3.97 -15.29
CA SER A 179 6.14 5.02 -15.66
C SER A 179 4.99 4.49 -16.51
N GLU A 180 5.07 3.25 -16.99
CA GLU A 180 4.03 2.63 -17.82
C GLU A 180 3.06 1.82 -16.96
N VAL A 181 1.77 2.13 -17.08
CA VAL A 181 0.68 1.39 -16.45
C VAL A 181 -0.15 0.70 -17.54
N PRO A 182 -0.09 -0.64 -17.67
CA PRO A 182 -0.84 -1.34 -18.70
C PRO A 182 -2.35 -1.31 -18.43
N GLU A 183 -3.16 -0.83 -19.37
CA GLU A 183 -4.63 -0.75 -19.26
C GLU A 183 -5.30 -2.08 -18.86
N ARG A 184 -4.74 -3.21 -19.31
CA ARG A 184 -5.23 -4.56 -18.98
C ARG A 184 -5.31 -4.83 -17.47
N ILE A 185 -4.50 -4.12 -16.66
CA ILE A 185 -4.53 -4.22 -15.20
C ILE A 185 -5.87 -3.77 -14.64
N PHE A 186 -6.58 -2.86 -15.31
CA PHE A 186 -7.89 -2.39 -14.89
C PHE A 186 -9.06 -3.16 -15.52
N SER A 187 -8.78 -4.04 -16.49
CA SER A 187 -9.82 -4.77 -17.22
C SER A 187 -10.52 -5.83 -16.36
N THR A 188 -11.85 -5.82 -16.41
CA THR A 188 -12.77 -6.81 -15.85
C THR A 188 -13.24 -7.84 -16.87
N GLU A 189 -12.72 -7.81 -18.10
CA GLU A 189 -13.16 -8.67 -19.19
C GLU A 189 -13.02 -10.16 -18.84
N GLY A 190 -14.08 -10.92 -19.07
CA GLY A 190 -14.14 -12.36 -18.81
C GLY A 190 -14.33 -12.75 -17.34
N TYR A 191 -14.50 -11.80 -16.42
CA TYR A 191 -14.81 -12.09 -15.01
C TYR A 191 -16.32 -12.15 -14.77
N SER A 192 -16.76 -13.14 -13.99
CA SER A 192 -18.12 -13.16 -13.43
C SER A 192 -18.13 -12.33 -12.14
N ILE A 193 -18.79 -11.16 -12.15
CA ILE A 193 -18.73 -10.18 -11.05
C ILE A 193 -20.06 -10.09 -10.31
N SER A 194 -20.01 -10.19 -8.99
CA SER A 194 -21.16 -10.00 -8.09
C SER A 194 -21.18 -8.59 -7.49
N ASP A 195 -22.30 -7.87 -7.59
CA ASP A 195 -22.43 -6.51 -7.04
C ASP A 195 -22.91 -6.54 -5.59
N MET A 196 -21.99 -6.33 -4.64
CA MET A 196 -22.28 -6.37 -3.21
C MET A 196 -22.83 -5.05 -2.67
N ARG A 197 -22.90 -3.99 -3.50
CA ARG A 197 -23.47 -2.70 -3.09
C ARG A 197 -24.96 -2.78 -2.83
N LYS A 198 -25.65 -3.76 -3.44
CA LYS A 198 -27.11 -3.97 -3.33
C LYS A 198 -27.54 -4.78 -2.10
N ASN A 199 -26.59 -5.31 -1.34
CA ASN A 199 -26.83 -6.20 -0.21
C ASN A 199 -26.68 -5.50 1.16
N ASN A 200 -26.66 -4.16 1.19
CA ASN A 200 -26.63 -3.35 2.41
C ASN A 200 -27.86 -2.44 2.48
#